data_AF-A0AAW7WLD2-F1
#
_entry.id   AF-A0AAW7WLD2-F1
#
_cell.length_a   1.000
_cell.length_b   1.000
_cell.length_c   1.000
_cell.angle_alpha   90.00
_cell.angle_beta   90.00
_cell.angle_gamma   90.00
#
_symmetry.space_group_name_H-M   'P 1'
#
loop_
_entity.id
_entity.type
_entity.pdbx_description
1 polymer ?
#
loop_
_entity_poly.entity_id
_entity_poly.type
_entity_poly.pdbx_seq_one_letter_code
_entity_poly.pdbx_strand_id
1 'polypeptide(L)' 'MASKTIYLTVRLDIYNPNTEEITEEDVDEIVSEVDYEFKNYKEYEIDTEICGRNDEGGI' A
#
# COMPACT_ATOMS: atom_id res chain seq x y z
N MET A 1 10.06 -1.57 -25.17
CA MET A 1 9.44 -0.66 -24.17
C MET A 1 10.43 -0.55 -23.03
N ALA A 2 10.70 0.67 -22.53
CA ALA A 2 11.60 0.82 -21.38
C ALA A 2 10.82 0.53 -20.10
N SER A 3 11.38 -0.30 -19.21
CA SER A 3 10.82 -0.57 -17.89
C SER A 3 11.88 -0.33 -16.82
N LYS A 4 11.44 0.09 -15.64
CA LYS A 4 12.30 0.26 -14.47
C LYS A 4 11.50 0.00 -13.21
N THR A 5 11.97 -0.93 -12.39
CA THR A 5 11.42 -1.19 -11.05
C THR A 5 12.03 -0.23 -10.05
N ILE A 6 11.19 0.37 -9.21
CA ILE A 6 11.59 1.21 -8.07
C ILE A 6 10.84 0.74 -6.83
N TYR A 7 11.41 0.98 -5.66
CA TYR A 7 10.78 0.67 -4.37
C TYR A 7 10.50 1.98 -3.64
N LEU A 8 9.27 2.14 -3.19
CA LEU A 8 8.78 3.32 -2.47
C LEU A 8 8.14 2.87 -1.17
N THR A 9 8.42 3.58 -0.07
CA THR A 9 7.68 3.41 1.18
C THR A 9 6.48 4.34 1.16
N VAL A 10 5.29 3.79 1.37
CA VAL A 10 4.02 4.53 1.38
C VAL A 10 3.43 4.44 2.79
N ARG A 11 2.98 5.58 3.32
CA ARG A 11 2.24 5.64 4.60
C ARG A 11 0.74 5.55 4.31
N LEU A 12 0.07 4.60 4.95
CA LEU A 12 -1.38 4.42 4.86
C LEU A 12 -2.03 4.84 6.18
N ASP A 13 -2.96 5.79 6.11
CA ASP A 13 -3.85 6.12 7.22
C ASP A 13 -5.17 5.35 7.06
N ILE A 14 -5.50 4.51 8.03
CA ILE A 14 -6.76 3.76 8.04
C ILE A 14 -7.68 4.38 9.10
N TYR A 15 -8.91 4.68 8.70
CA TYR A 15 -9.93 5.22 9.59
C TYR A 15 -11.24 4.48 9.37
N ASN A 16 -11.84 3.99 10.46
CA ASN A 16 -13.15 3.39 10.45
C ASN A 16 -14.01 4.03 11.54
N PRO A 17 -15.06 4.82 11.20
CA PRO A 17 -15.89 5.50 12.19
C PRO A 17 -16.82 4.56 12.97
N ASN A 18 -16.91 3.29 12.58
CA ASN A 18 -17.86 2.32 13.16
C ASN A 18 -17.21 1.37 14.17
N THR A 19 -15.91 1.49 14.41
CA THR A 19 -15.16 0.68 15.38
C THR A 19 -14.36 1.60 16.29
N GLU A 20 -14.17 1.17 17.54
CA GLU A 20 -13.34 1.87 18.51
C GLU A 20 -11.85 1.54 18.34
N GLU A 21 -11.54 0.40 17.72
CA GLU A 21 -10.18 -0.09 17.51
C GLU A 21 -10.05 -0.70 16.11
N ILE A 22 -8.89 -0.47 15.48
CA ILE A 22 -8.44 -1.16 14.27
C ILE A 22 -7.37 -2.14 14.73
N THR A 23 -7.59 -3.43 14.51
CA THR A 23 -6.69 -4.49 14.95
C THR A 23 -5.63 -4.79 13.90
N GLU A 24 -4.58 -5.51 14.28
CA GLU A 24 -3.56 -5.97 13.32
C GLU A 24 -4.16 -6.91 12.26
N GLU A 25 -5.17 -7.71 12.60
CA GLU A 25 -5.89 -8.57 11.65
C GLU A 25 -6.63 -7.73 10.60
N ASP A 26 -7.28 -6.63 11.00
CA ASP A 26 -7.91 -5.70 10.06
C ASP A 26 -6.87 -5.07 9.12
N VAL A 27 -5.69 -4.72 9.65
CA VAL A 27 -4.59 -4.17 8.84
C VAL A 27 -4.07 -5.20 7.83
N ASP A 28 -3.84 -6.44 8.26
CA ASP A 28 -3.38 -7.52 7.38
C ASP A 28 -4.42 -7.85 6.29
N GLU A 29 -5.71 -7.84 6.62
CA GLU A 29 -6.79 -8.01 5.63
C GLU A 29 -6.80 -6.85 4.63
N ILE A 30 -6.76 -5.61 5.10
CA ILE A 30 -6.73 -4.42 4.24
C ILE A 30 -5.51 -4.44 3.30
N VAL A 31 -4.33 -4.74 3.82
CA VAL A 31 -3.08 -4.79 3.03
C VAL A 31 -3.11 -5.91 1.99
N SER A 32 -3.76 -7.04 2.31
CA SER A 32 -3.82 -8.20 1.41
C SER A 32 -4.93 -8.10 0.36
N GLU A 33 -6.09 -7.56 0.73
CA GLU A 33 -7.31 -7.59 -0.10
C GLU A 33 -7.52 -6.30 -0.90
N VAL A 34 -6.94 -5.16 -0.49
CA VAL A 34 -7.11 -3.91 -1.22
C VAL A 34 -6.19 -3.89 -2.45
N ASP A 35 -6.81 -3.63 -3.60
CA ASP A 35 -6.09 -3.39 -4.85
C ASP A 35 -5.52 -1.95 -4.84
N TYR A 36 -4.24 -1.83 -4.47
CA TYR A 36 -3.55 -0.53 -4.42
C TYR A 36 -3.02 -0.16 -5.80
N GLU A 37 -3.82 0.58 -6.58
CA GLU A 37 -3.42 1.07 -7.89
C GLU A 37 -3.01 2.55 -7.86
N PHE A 38 -1.79 2.84 -8.35
CA PHE A 38 -1.39 4.21 -8.65
C PHE A 38 -1.83 4.61 -10.06
N LYS A 39 -2.31 5.84 -10.21
CA LYS A 39 -2.67 6.36 -11.53
C LYS A 39 -1.45 6.44 -12.44
N ASN A 40 -1.60 5.93 -13.66
CA ASN A 40 -0.67 6.16 -14.76
C ASN A 40 -0.31 7.65 -14.91
N TYR A 41 0.94 7.91 -15.27
CA TYR A 41 1.43 9.27 -15.46
C TYR A 41 1.83 9.49 -16.91
N LYS A 42 1.04 10.26 -17.67
CA LYS A 42 1.26 10.49 -19.11
C LYS A 42 1.30 9.17 -19.89
N GLU A 43 2.44 8.87 -20.52
CA GLU A 43 2.70 7.66 -21.30
C GLU A 43 3.32 6.53 -20.44
N TYR A 44 3.53 6.77 -19.13
CA TYR A 44 4.02 5.77 -18.20
C TYR A 44 2.84 4.99 -17.63
N GLU A 45 2.76 3.72 -18.01
CA GLU A 45 1.97 2.71 -17.31
C GLU A 45 2.68 2.38 -15.99
N ILE A 46 1.92 2.37 -14.90
CA ILE A 46 2.39 2.13 -13.54
C ILE A 46 1.65 0.92 -13.02
N ASP A 47 2.41 -0.12 -12.72
CA ASP A 47 1.95 -1.31 -12.04
C ASP A 47 2.51 -1.30 -10.61
N THR A 48 1.70 -1.69 -9.64
CA THR A 48 2.08 -1.65 -8.24
C THR A 48 1.72 -2.93 -7.50
N GLU A 49 2.64 -3.35 -6.64
CA GLU A 49 2.51 -4.53 -5.79
C GLU A 49 3.00 -4.17 -4.39
N ILE A 50 2.34 -4.69 -3.36
CA ILE A 50 2.86 -4.62 -1.99
C ILE A 50 3.85 -5.76 -1.77
N CYS A 51 5.13 -5.41 -1.70
CA CYS A 51 6.21 -6.37 -1.47
C CYS A 51 6.40 -6.75 0.02
N GLY A 52 5.70 -6.09 0.95
CA GLY A 52 5.75 -6.35 2.39
C GLY A 52 5.36 -5.14 3.23
N ARG A 53 5.05 -5.38 4.52
CA ARG A 53 4.78 -4.35 5.53
C ARG A 53 6.07 -3.99 6.27
N ASN A 54 6.38 -2.70 6.34
CA ASN A 54 7.44 -2.20 7.22
C ASN A 54 6.78 -1.63 8.48
N ASP A 55 7.18 -2.10 9.65
CA ASP A 55 6.86 -1.45 10.92
C ASP A 55 7.64 -0.15 11.07
N GLU A 56 7.03 0.86 11.70
CA GLU A 56 7.63 2.18 11.96
C GLU A 56 8.91 2.12 12.83
N GLY A 57 9.27 0.94 13.36
CA GLY A 57 10.45 0.70 14.18
C GLY A 57 11.73 0.27 13.44
N GLY A 58 11.74 0.21 12.11
CA GLY A 58 12.85 -0.37 11.34
C GLY A 58 13.28 0.44 10.12
N ILE A 59 13.90 1.60 10.35
CA ILE A 59 14.81 2.27 9.39
C ILE A 59 16.10 2.68 10.09
#